data_AF-A0A2V9X969-F1
#
_entry.id   AF-A0A2V9X969-F1
#
_cell.length_a   1.000
_cell.length_b   1.000
_cell.length_c   1.000
_cell.angle_alpha   90.00
_cell.angle_beta   90.00
_cell.angle_gamma   90.00
#
_symmetry.space_group_name_H-M   'P 1'
#
loop_
_entity.id
_entity.type
_entity.pdbx_description
1 polymer ?
#
loop_
_entity_poly.entity_id
_entity_poly.type
_entity_poly.pdbx_seq_one_letter_code
_entity_poly.pdbx_strand_id
1 'polypeptide(L)'
;AAALAAGETPSPQMVAAAGETSGLRPAIAIACLVTVLIGLAIGASLTIHYGALEKMHLDQTPEVLAHRAREIVAAAGYTQKPADSAFSFDYDTDYRDYVERNDPKPVNWDQVIAARPMMLQFWYRQSPDLMTASDYRDIELTPGIIAEEDPPTTLSGMVNVKLDGRGRLVYFQAIPPQKDVASTEAVAADWSPLFVAAELDPSKLQTAQPEWTSLGMSDTRAAWTGVWPGTNRTLRVEAAAWRGKPVFFALIGEWNKPWRMITPKSEEEKRNRAGNIISLLVLIALLVAGALLARRNYRHGRGDREGAVRLALLMFTLEMVLFLCRSHFVPGFEMFGTTMLAIASGLLLACVGWVFYMAIEPWIRRRWPQAIITWTRLISGQVRDALS
;
A
#
# COMPACT_ATOMS: atom_id res chain seq x y z
N ALA A 1 -3.93 -47.43 8.35
CA ALA A 1 -3.73 -47.77 9.78
C ALA A 1 -2.36 -48.41 10.05
N ALA A 2 -1.93 -49.44 9.30
CA ALA A 2 -0.67 -50.15 9.55
C ALA A 2 0.61 -49.28 9.51
N ALA A 3 0.76 -48.36 8.54
CA ALA A 3 1.94 -47.51 8.45
C ALA A 3 2.09 -46.52 9.63
N LEU A 4 0.97 -45.94 10.11
CA LEU A 4 0.97 -45.05 11.28
C LEU A 4 1.28 -45.83 12.57
N ALA A 5 0.75 -47.05 12.72
CA ALA A 5 1.04 -47.92 13.85
C ALA A 5 2.51 -48.40 13.88
N ALA A 6 3.17 -48.47 12.71
CA ALA A 6 4.60 -48.77 12.58
C ALA A 6 5.52 -47.52 12.73
N GLY A 7 4.95 -46.33 12.97
CA GLY A 7 5.72 -45.08 13.06
C GLY A 7 6.19 -44.51 11.72
N GLU A 8 5.77 -45.11 10.61
CA GLU A 8 6.09 -44.68 9.24
C GLU A 8 5.17 -43.55 8.77
N THR A 9 5.66 -42.73 7.85
CA THR A 9 4.84 -41.66 7.23
C THR A 9 4.10 -42.26 6.03
N PRO A 10 2.76 -42.29 6.03
CA PRO A 10 1.98 -42.83 4.91
C PRO A 10 2.30 -42.10 3.60
N SER A 11 2.35 -42.81 2.47
CA SER A 11 2.52 -42.17 1.17
C SER A 11 1.25 -41.40 0.74
N PRO A 12 1.34 -40.38 -0.13
CA PRO A 12 0.18 -39.63 -0.60
C PRO A 12 -0.91 -40.53 -1.20
N GLN A 13 -0.53 -41.51 -2.01
CA GLN A 13 -1.45 -42.48 -2.64
C GLN A 13 -2.10 -43.41 -1.60
N MET A 14 -1.39 -43.82 -0.54
CA MET A 14 -1.97 -44.65 0.52
C MET A 14 -3.03 -43.89 1.35
N VAL A 15 -2.89 -42.57 1.49
CA VAL A 15 -3.90 -41.73 2.15
C VAL A 15 -5.09 -41.49 1.22
N ALA A 16 -4.85 -41.26 -0.07
CA ALA A 16 -5.91 -41.11 -1.07
C ALA A 16 -6.73 -42.41 -1.26
N ALA A 17 -6.08 -43.58 -1.18
CA ALA A 17 -6.70 -44.89 -1.34
C ALA A 17 -7.32 -45.47 -0.05
N ALA A 18 -7.16 -44.81 1.10
CA ALA A 18 -7.90 -45.18 2.30
C ALA A 18 -9.39 -44.85 2.07
N GLY A 19 -10.21 -45.89 1.89
CA GLY A 19 -11.65 -45.77 1.59
C GLY A 19 -12.45 -44.94 2.61
N GLU A 20 -13.70 -44.63 2.25
CA GLU A 20 -14.74 -43.70 2.80
C GLU A 20 -14.78 -43.39 4.31
N THR A 21 -14.04 -44.07 5.17
CA THR A 21 -14.20 -44.01 6.62
C THR A 21 -13.47 -42.87 7.33
N SER A 22 -12.76 -41.97 6.64
CA SER A 22 -12.04 -40.88 7.32
C SER A 22 -11.84 -39.63 6.46
N GLY A 23 -12.92 -38.89 6.24
CA GLY A 23 -12.89 -37.45 5.93
C GLY A 23 -13.78 -36.71 6.92
N LEU A 24 -13.60 -35.39 7.05
CA LEU A 24 -14.62 -34.56 7.72
C LEU A 24 -15.97 -34.82 7.03
N ARG A 25 -17.04 -35.06 7.81
CA ARG A 25 -18.39 -35.21 7.25
C ARG A 25 -18.65 -34.02 6.31
N PRO A 26 -19.31 -34.22 5.15
CA PRO A 26 -19.48 -33.15 4.15
C PRO A 26 -20.10 -31.88 4.75
N ALA A 27 -21.06 -32.07 5.65
CA ALA A 27 -21.68 -30.98 6.42
C ALA A 27 -20.68 -30.20 7.28
N ILE A 28 -19.69 -30.86 7.89
CA ILE A 28 -18.65 -30.22 8.70
C ILE A 28 -17.62 -29.53 7.81
N ALA A 29 -17.23 -30.12 6.67
CA ALA A 29 -16.33 -29.49 5.70
C ALA A 29 -16.97 -28.22 5.09
N ILE A 30 -18.25 -28.30 4.71
CA ILE A 30 -19.04 -27.15 4.26
C ILE A 30 -19.17 -26.14 5.39
N ALA A 31 -19.46 -26.56 6.63
CA ALA A 31 -19.54 -25.66 7.77
C ALA A 31 -18.21 -24.93 8.03
N CYS A 32 -17.06 -25.61 7.93
CA CYS A 32 -15.74 -24.99 8.07
C CYS A 32 -15.42 -24.03 6.92
N LEU A 33 -15.71 -24.40 5.67
CA LEU A 33 -15.53 -23.52 4.52
C LEU A 33 -16.44 -22.29 4.62
N VAL A 34 -17.72 -22.48 4.93
CA VAL A 34 -18.67 -21.40 5.20
C VAL A 34 -18.20 -20.57 6.37
N THR A 35 -17.63 -21.15 7.44
CA THR A 35 -17.06 -20.40 8.56
C THR A 35 -15.84 -19.58 8.16
N VAL A 36 -14.96 -20.09 7.29
CA VAL A 36 -13.80 -19.33 6.77
C VAL A 36 -14.26 -18.24 5.82
N LEU A 37 -15.21 -18.52 4.91
CA LEU A 37 -15.79 -17.51 4.02
C LEU A 37 -16.57 -16.46 4.79
N ILE A 38 -17.33 -16.85 5.81
CA ILE A 38 -17.97 -15.92 6.75
C ILE A 38 -16.90 -15.19 7.56
N GLY A 39 -15.82 -15.82 7.98
CA GLY A 39 -14.72 -15.17 8.70
C GLY A 39 -13.94 -14.18 7.84
N LEU A 40 -13.75 -14.48 6.55
CA LEU A 40 -13.18 -13.58 5.55
C LEU A 40 -14.17 -12.47 5.17
N ALA A 41 -15.45 -12.78 5.03
CA ALA A 41 -16.50 -11.81 4.75
C ALA A 41 -16.73 -10.89 5.95
N ILE A 42 -16.74 -11.42 7.17
CA ILE A 42 -16.74 -10.67 8.44
C ILE A 42 -15.43 -9.91 8.54
N GLY A 43 -14.27 -10.49 8.25
CA GLY A 43 -12.99 -9.79 8.27
C GLY A 43 -12.99 -8.59 7.32
N ALA A 44 -13.36 -8.81 6.07
CA ALA A 44 -13.53 -7.76 5.06
C ALA A 44 -14.61 -6.75 5.46
N SER A 45 -15.77 -7.20 5.93
CA SER A 45 -16.87 -6.37 6.42
C SER A 45 -16.47 -5.58 7.67
N LEU A 46 -15.65 -6.13 8.55
CA LEU A 46 -15.09 -5.44 9.71
C LEU A 46 -14.04 -4.41 9.26
N THR A 47 -13.18 -4.77 8.30
CA THR A 47 -12.22 -3.83 7.71
C THR A 47 -12.90 -2.72 6.92
N ILE A 48 -14.04 -2.98 6.28
CA ILE A 48 -14.83 -1.99 5.54
C ILE A 48 -15.66 -1.13 6.52
N HIS A 49 -16.42 -1.75 7.44
CA HIS A 49 -17.34 -1.06 8.34
C HIS A 49 -16.74 -0.50 9.62
N TYR A 50 -15.70 -1.14 10.14
CA TYR A 50 -14.90 -0.62 11.26
C TYR A 50 -13.54 -0.08 10.77
N GLY A 51 -13.34 -0.06 9.46
CA GLY A 51 -12.24 0.66 8.83
C GLY A 51 -12.28 2.12 9.24
N ALA A 52 -11.11 2.69 9.47
CA ALA A 52 -10.97 4.11 9.80
C ALA A 52 -11.74 5.00 8.80
N LEU A 53 -11.85 4.59 7.53
CA LEU A 53 -12.60 5.27 6.46
C LEU A 53 -14.09 5.49 6.76
N GLU A 54 -14.82 4.49 7.28
CA GLU A 54 -16.25 4.65 7.58
C GLU A 54 -16.45 5.56 8.81
N LYS A 55 -15.59 5.44 9.83
CA LYS A 55 -15.59 6.36 10.99
C LYS A 55 -15.18 7.79 10.62
N MET A 56 -14.34 7.95 9.60
CA MET A 56 -13.90 9.25 9.10
C MET A 56 -14.99 9.99 8.32
N HIS A 57 -16.14 9.36 8.07
CA HIS A 57 -17.27 9.94 7.32
C HIS A 57 -16.76 10.64 6.06
N LEU A 58 -16.23 9.86 5.11
CA LEU A 58 -15.86 10.39 3.80
C LEU A 58 -17.08 11.06 3.16
N ASP A 59 -17.18 12.37 3.32
CA ASP A 59 -18.27 13.19 2.80
C ASP A 59 -18.24 13.24 1.26
N GLN A 60 -17.09 12.90 0.67
CA GLN A 60 -16.83 12.98 -0.77
C GLN A 60 -16.25 11.68 -1.32
N THR A 61 -16.69 11.29 -2.52
CA THR A 61 -16.11 10.14 -3.23
C THR A 61 -14.71 10.49 -3.77
N PRO A 62 -13.86 9.48 -4.06
CA PRO A 62 -12.55 9.71 -4.67
C PRO A 62 -12.61 10.55 -5.95
N GLU A 63 -13.64 10.38 -6.77
CA GLU A 63 -13.81 11.08 -8.03
C GLU A 63 -14.13 12.56 -7.84
N VAL A 64 -14.91 12.89 -6.79
CA VAL A 64 -15.19 14.27 -6.39
C VAL A 64 -13.92 14.95 -5.91
N LEU A 65 -13.12 14.26 -5.08
CA LEU A 65 -11.82 14.76 -4.63
C LEU A 65 -10.82 14.91 -5.79
N ALA A 66 -10.80 13.98 -6.75
CA ALA A 66 -9.99 14.08 -7.95
C ALA A 66 -10.43 15.24 -8.86
N HIS A 67 -11.73 15.50 -8.95
CA HIS A 67 -12.24 16.67 -9.65
C HIS A 67 -11.82 17.96 -8.93
N ARG A 68 -11.98 18.02 -7.61
CA ARG A 68 -11.55 19.14 -6.78
C ARG A 68 -10.05 19.42 -6.90
N ALA A 69 -9.22 18.38 -6.91
CA ALA A 69 -7.79 18.51 -7.13
C ALA A 69 -7.50 19.18 -8.49
N ARG A 70 -8.17 18.74 -9.57
CA ARG A 70 -8.02 19.37 -10.90
C ARG A 70 -8.46 20.84 -10.93
N GLU A 71 -9.52 21.20 -10.23
CA GLU A 71 -9.93 22.61 -10.10
C GLU A 71 -8.83 23.45 -9.43
N ILE A 72 -8.24 22.93 -8.36
CA ILE A 72 -7.14 23.60 -7.63
C ILE A 72 -5.92 23.75 -8.55
N VAL A 73 -5.57 22.70 -9.31
CA VAL A 73 -4.46 22.73 -10.27
C VAL A 73 -4.70 23.78 -11.36
N ALA A 74 -5.92 23.85 -11.91
CA ALA A 74 -6.30 24.86 -12.89
C ALA A 74 -6.25 26.28 -12.29
N ALA A 75 -6.78 26.46 -11.07
CA ALA A 75 -6.77 27.75 -10.36
C ALA A 75 -5.35 28.22 -9.99
N ALA A 76 -4.42 27.29 -9.80
CA ALA A 76 -2.99 27.57 -9.60
C ALA A 76 -2.25 27.92 -10.92
N GLY A 77 -2.95 27.94 -12.07
CA GLY A 77 -2.40 28.35 -13.37
C GLY A 77 -1.90 27.20 -14.26
N TYR A 78 -2.23 25.94 -13.92
CA TYR A 78 -1.87 24.74 -14.68
C TYR A 78 -3.10 24.18 -15.41
N THR A 79 -3.45 24.78 -16.54
CA THR A 79 -4.68 24.47 -17.29
C THR A 79 -4.49 23.43 -18.41
N GLN A 80 -3.26 22.95 -18.61
CA GLN A 80 -2.98 21.94 -19.63
C GLN A 80 -3.67 20.62 -19.26
N LYS A 81 -4.31 19.99 -20.25
CA LYS A 81 -4.89 18.67 -20.06
C LYS A 81 -3.77 17.67 -19.79
N PRO A 82 -3.80 16.93 -18.67
CA PRO A 82 -2.79 15.90 -18.41
C PRO A 82 -2.95 14.73 -19.39
N ALA A 83 -1.84 14.10 -19.73
CA ALA A 83 -1.85 12.85 -20.48
C ALA A 83 -2.24 11.67 -19.58
N ASP A 84 -1.88 11.75 -18.30
CA ASP A 84 -2.16 10.72 -17.31
C ASP A 84 -2.38 11.31 -15.91
N SER A 85 -3.14 10.61 -15.08
CA SER A 85 -3.44 10.99 -13.70
C SER A 85 -3.73 9.78 -12.83
N ALA A 86 -3.38 9.88 -11.55
CA ALA A 86 -3.66 8.85 -10.55
C ALA A 86 -4.01 9.48 -9.22
N PHE A 87 -4.76 8.76 -8.39
CA PHE A 87 -5.13 9.21 -7.06
C PHE A 87 -5.41 8.01 -6.15
N SER A 88 -5.26 8.23 -4.84
CA SER A 88 -5.70 7.29 -3.81
C SER A 88 -5.82 8.03 -2.48
N PHE A 89 -6.36 7.34 -1.48
CA PHE A 89 -6.25 7.74 -0.09
C PHE A 89 -4.94 7.27 0.53
N ASP A 90 -4.51 8.02 1.54
CA ASP A 90 -3.44 7.65 2.45
C ASP A 90 -3.75 8.18 3.87
N TYR A 91 -3.03 7.67 4.87
CA TYR A 91 -3.14 8.14 6.24
C TYR A 91 -1.89 8.90 6.64
N ASP A 92 -2.06 10.06 7.28
CA ASP A 92 -0.96 10.79 7.91
C ASP A 92 -0.52 10.05 9.18
N THR A 93 0.36 9.07 9.00
CA THR A 93 0.90 8.25 10.09
C THR A 93 1.76 9.07 11.04
N ASP A 94 2.43 10.12 10.55
CA ASP A 94 3.23 11.01 11.40
C ASP A 94 2.31 11.80 12.35
N TYR A 95 1.16 12.26 11.87
CA TYR A 95 0.16 12.91 12.72
C TYR A 95 -0.44 11.96 13.76
N ARG A 96 -0.82 10.74 13.35
CA ARG A 96 -1.31 9.70 14.28
C ARG A 96 -0.29 9.46 15.40
N ASP A 97 0.96 9.23 15.03
CA ASP A 97 2.05 8.96 15.94
C ASP A 97 2.33 10.16 16.87
N TYR A 98 2.19 11.39 16.37
CA TYR A 98 2.31 12.60 17.19
C TYR A 98 1.21 12.68 18.24
N VAL A 99 -0.05 12.44 17.85
CA VAL A 99 -1.19 12.44 18.78
C VAL A 99 -1.00 11.40 19.87
N GLU A 100 -0.60 10.17 19.52
CA GLU A 100 -0.37 9.10 20.50
C GLU A 100 0.71 9.42 21.55
N ARG A 101 1.71 10.21 21.14
CA ARG A 101 2.85 10.60 22.00
C ARG A 101 2.56 11.84 22.84
N ASN A 102 1.83 12.82 22.30
CA ASN A 102 1.73 14.17 22.88
C ASN A 102 0.35 14.48 23.49
N ASP A 103 -0.74 13.85 23.03
CA ASP A 103 -2.07 14.14 23.57
C ASP A 103 -2.30 13.42 24.92
N PRO A 104 -3.14 13.98 25.82
CA PRO A 104 -3.46 13.36 27.11
C PRO A 104 -4.07 11.96 26.96
N LYS A 105 -3.68 11.02 27.84
CA LYS A 105 -4.17 9.64 27.81
C LYS A 105 -5.39 9.44 28.74
N PRO A 106 -6.44 8.71 28.31
CA PRO A 106 -6.60 8.07 27.00
C PRO A 106 -6.94 9.07 25.89
N VAL A 107 -6.36 8.87 24.70
CA VAL A 107 -6.61 9.74 23.54
C VAL A 107 -8.07 9.59 23.07
N ASN A 108 -8.77 10.71 22.92
CA ASN A 108 -10.11 10.74 22.34
C ASN A 108 -10.05 10.77 20.80
N TRP A 109 -10.00 9.59 20.18
CA TRP A 109 -9.87 9.46 18.73
C TRP A 109 -11.05 9.99 17.93
N ASP A 110 -12.26 9.97 18.48
CA ASP A 110 -13.45 10.51 17.79
C ASP A 110 -13.30 12.02 17.57
N GLN A 111 -12.75 12.73 18.58
CA GLN A 111 -12.46 14.16 18.46
C GLN A 111 -11.29 14.43 17.50
N VAL A 112 -10.24 13.61 17.54
CA VAL A 112 -9.06 13.78 16.68
C VAL A 112 -9.44 13.61 15.20
N ILE A 113 -10.23 12.58 14.89
CA ILE A 113 -10.66 12.28 13.51
C ILE A 113 -11.60 13.35 12.96
N ALA A 114 -12.46 13.95 13.80
CA ALA A 114 -13.40 14.99 13.39
C ALA A 114 -12.78 16.39 13.24
N ALA A 115 -11.62 16.64 13.88
CA ALA A 115 -10.94 17.93 13.92
C ALA A 115 -9.93 18.11 12.77
N ARG A 116 -9.39 19.34 12.64
CA ARG A 116 -8.22 19.61 11.80
C ARG A 116 -6.92 19.44 12.60
N PRO A 117 -5.80 19.04 11.97
CA PRO A 117 -5.73 18.40 10.65
C PRO A 117 -6.42 17.04 10.65
N MET A 118 -6.89 16.61 9.48
CA MET A 118 -7.48 15.28 9.34
C MET A 118 -6.39 14.24 9.09
N MET A 119 -6.54 13.07 9.70
CA MET A 119 -5.62 11.94 9.50
C MET A 119 -5.75 11.30 8.12
N LEU A 120 -6.96 11.33 7.52
CA LEU A 120 -7.16 10.85 6.16
C LEU A 120 -6.79 11.92 5.15
N GLN A 121 -5.88 11.57 4.25
CA GLN A 121 -5.45 12.40 3.15
C GLN A 121 -5.83 11.74 1.82
N PHE A 122 -6.06 12.56 0.82
CA PHE A 122 -6.30 12.15 -0.55
C PHE A 122 -5.20 12.76 -1.42
N TRP A 123 -4.39 11.93 -2.05
CA TRP A 123 -3.40 12.40 -2.99
C TRP A 123 -3.92 12.26 -4.42
N TYR A 124 -3.59 13.26 -5.25
CA TYR A 124 -3.84 13.28 -6.67
C TYR A 124 -2.56 13.72 -7.38
N ARG A 125 -2.24 13.05 -8.48
CA ARG A 125 -1.09 13.38 -9.31
C ARG A 125 -1.52 13.41 -10.76
N GLN A 126 -0.92 14.31 -11.51
CA GLN A 126 -1.07 14.37 -12.95
C GLN A 126 0.25 14.63 -13.65
N SER A 127 0.35 14.12 -14.86
CA SER A 127 1.55 14.20 -15.68
C SER A 127 1.20 14.57 -17.12
N PRO A 128 2.06 15.35 -17.82
CA PRO A 128 1.92 15.60 -19.24
C PRO A 128 2.33 14.39 -20.11
N ASP A 129 2.87 13.34 -19.49
CA ASP A 129 3.19 12.06 -20.12
C ASP A 129 2.62 10.88 -19.29
N LEU A 130 2.61 9.69 -19.86
CA LEU A 130 2.17 8.45 -19.19
C LEU A 130 3.00 8.19 -17.93
N MET A 131 2.35 7.72 -16.86
CA MET A 131 3.02 7.38 -15.61
C MET A 131 3.15 5.86 -15.48
N THR A 132 4.39 5.38 -15.43
CA THR A 132 4.69 3.99 -15.11
C THR A 132 5.34 3.92 -13.74
N ALA A 133 4.74 3.14 -12.83
CA ALA A 133 5.33 2.90 -11.52
C ALA A 133 6.72 2.26 -11.66
N SER A 134 7.70 2.81 -10.94
CA SER A 134 9.09 2.38 -10.94
C SER A 134 9.38 1.33 -9.85
N ASP A 135 8.61 1.35 -8.75
CA ASP A 135 8.78 0.44 -7.62
C ASP A 135 7.76 -0.72 -7.63
N TYR A 136 7.99 -1.69 -6.73
CA TYR A 136 7.03 -2.71 -6.34
C TYR A 136 6.37 -2.36 -5.01
N ARG A 137 5.16 -2.87 -4.78
CA ARG A 137 4.39 -2.66 -3.55
C ARG A 137 4.13 -3.96 -2.82
N ASP A 138 3.92 -3.79 -1.52
CA ASP A 138 3.53 -4.82 -0.55
C ASP A 138 4.54 -5.98 -0.43
N ILE A 139 4.20 -6.99 0.38
CA ILE A 139 5.08 -8.15 0.60
C ILE A 139 5.10 -9.09 -0.61
N GLU A 140 4.09 -8.96 -1.47
CA GLU A 140 3.89 -9.72 -2.70
C GLU A 140 4.77 -9.23 -3.85
N LEU A 141 5.49 -8.11 -3.70
CA LEU A 141 6.33 -7.52 -4.75
C LEU A 141 5.52 -7.23 -6.03
N THR A 142 4.32 -6.67 -5.87
CA THR A 142 3.43 -6.35 -6.99
C THR A 142 3.91 -5.09 -7.71
N PRO A 143 4.31 -5.15 -8.99
CA PRO A 143 4.75 -3.98 -9.75
C PRO A 143 3.55 -3.23 -10.34
N GLY A 144 3.80 -2.05 -10.92
CA GLY A 144 2.81 -1.34 -11.74
C GLY A 144 1.77 -0.53 -10.94
N ILE A 145 1.93 -0.40 -9.63
CA ILE A 145 1.02 0.36 -8.77
C ILE A 145 1.60 1.76 -8.56
N ILE A 146 0.92 2.79 -9.11
CA ILE A 146 1.27 4.19 -8.87
C ILE A 146 1.01 4.54 -7.40
N ALA A 147 1.94 5.30 -6.82
CA ALA A 147 1.80 5.88 -5.50
C ALA A 147 2.08 7.38 -5.51
N GLU A 148 1.96 7.99 -4.35
CA GLU A 148 2.14 9.43 -4.18
C GLU A 148 3.50 9.96 -4.66
N GLU A 149 4.57 9.17 -4.51
CA GLU A 149 5.92 9.56 -4.93
C GLU A 149 6.48 8.69 -6.06
N ASP A 150 5.68 7.78 -6.62
CA ASP A 150 6.10 6.78 -7.62
C ASP A 150 5.13 6.73 -8.83
N PRO A 151 5.59 7.02 -10.06
CA PRO A 151 6.97 7.38 -10.42
C PRO A 151 7.43 8.69 -9.79
N PRO A 152 8.75 8.95 -9.68
CA PRO A 152 9.27 10.21 -9.15
C PRO A 152 8.71 11.44 -9.87
N THR A 153 8.41 12.49 -9.11
CA THR A 153 7.84 13.75 -9.65
C THR A 153 8.93 14.63 -10.24
N THR A 154 9.43 14.30 -11.44
CA THR A 154 10.60 14.96 -12.04
C THR A 154 10.35 15.61 -13.40
N LEU A 155 9.28 15.22 -14.10
CA LEU A 155 8.96 15.75 -15.42
C LEU A 155 8.32 17.14 -15.31
N SER A 156 8.76 18.11 -16.12
CA SER A 156 8.14 19.43 -16.22
C SER A 156 6.66 19.33 -16.53
N GLY A 157 5.82 20.00 -15.74
CA GLY A 157 4.36 19.94 -15.85
C GLY A 157 3.70 18.85 -15.01
N MET A 158 4.46 17.96 -14.35
CA MET A 158 3.89 17.11 -13.31
C MET A 158 3.40 17.95 -12.14
N VAL A 159 2.25 17.56 -11.58
CA VAL A 159 1.64 18.22 -10.42
C VAL A 159 1.18 17.16 -9.42
N ASN A 160 1.54 17.36 -8.16
CA ASN A 160 1.06 16.59 -7.02
C ASN A 160 0.20 17.48 -6.13
N VAL A 161 -0.92 16.94 -5.67
CA VAL A 161 -1.86 17.60 -4.76
C VAL A 161 -2.19 16.63 -3.63
N LYS A 162 -2.21 17.11 -2.39
CA LYS A 162 -2.89 16.44 -1.29
C LYS A 162 -4.04 17.27 -0.78
N LEU A 163 -5.17 16.62 -0.62
CA LEU A 163 -6.34 17.15 0.06
C LEU A 163 -6.55 16.41 1.37
N ASP A 164 -7.22 17.02 2.32
CA ASP A 164 -7.81 16.25 3.42
C ASP A 164 -9.14 15.59 2.99
N GLY A 165 -9.72 14.78 3.89
CA GLY A 165 -10.98 14.07 3.64
C GLY A 165 -12.19 14.95 3.28
N ARG A 166 -12.10 16.28 3.38
CA ARG A 166 -13.14 17.24 2.96
C ARG A 166 -12.78 18.01 1.69
N GLY A 167 -11.69 17.66 1.02
CA GLY A 167 -11.27 18.28 -0.24
C GLY A 167 -10.51 19.59 -0.07
N ARG A 168 -9.97 19.86 1.13
CA ARG A 168 -9.21 21.08 1.41
C ARG A 168 -7.73 20.86 1.16
N LEU A 169 -7.06 21.83 0.55
CA LEU A 169 -5.66 21.72 0.16
C LEU A 169 -4.73 21.61 1.38
N VAL A 170 -3.93 20.56 1.42
CA VAL A 170 -2.86 20.33 2.40
C VAL A 170 -1.49 20.49 1.77
N TYR A 171 -1.33 20.04 0.52
CA TYR A 171 -0.07 20.09 -0.21
C TYR A 171 -0.30 20.31 -1.70
N PHE A 172 0.53 21.14 -2.32
CA PHE A 172 0.61 21.36 -3.75
C PHE A 172 2.07 21.41 -4.16
N GLN A 173 2.41 20.71 -5.24
CA GLN A 173 3.70 20.86 -5.88
C GLN A 173 3.57 20.70 -7.38
N ALA A 174 4.23 21.59 -8.13
CA ALA A 174 4.31 21.51 -9.57
C ALA A 174 5.76 21.65 -10.04
N ILE A 175 6.15 20.88 -11.05
CA ILE A 175 7.51 20.93 -11.60
C ILE A 175 7.57 21.95 -12.73
N PRO A 176 8.36 23.03 -12.60
CA PRO A 176 8.46 24.05 -13.65
C PRO A 176 9.16 23.51 -14.92
N PRO A 177 9.08 24.26 -16.04
CA PRO A 177 9.83 23.93 -17.26
C PRO A 177 11.33 23.78 -16.99
N GLN A 178 11.92 22.68 -17.48
CA GLN A 178 13.35 22.39 -17.34
C GLN A 178 14.21 23.40 -18.10
N LYS A 179 13.75 23.82 -19.28
CA LYS A 179 14.36 24.88 -20.07
C LYS A 179 13.59 26.17 -19.85
N ASP A 180 14.23 27.11 -19.17
CA ASP A 180 13.66 28.45 -18.99
C ASP A 180 13.64 29.20 -20.32
N VAL A 181 12.50 29.82 -20.62
CA VAL A 181 12.38 30.76 -21.74
C VAL A 181 12.38 32.14 -21.13
N ALA A 182 13.29 33.00 -21.56
CA ALA A 182 13.45 34.33 -20.99
C ALA A 182 12.10 35.08 -20.97
N SER A 183 11.56 35.27 -19.76
CA SER A 183 10.44 36.16 -19.53
C SER A 183 10.99 37.48 -18.99
N THR A 184 10.62 38.58 -19.65
CA THR A 184 11.03 39.95 -19.29
C THR A 184 10.17 40.57 -18.19
N GLU A 185 9.06 39.93 -17.79
CA GLU A 185 8.14 40.49 -16.79
C GLU A 185 8.25 39.76 -15.45
N ALA A 186 8.52 40.54 -14.40
CA ALA A 186 8.43 40.09 -13.02
C ALA A 186 6.96 40.12 -12.58
N VAL A 187 6.29 38.98 -12.66
CA VAL A 187 4.92 38.81 -12.18
C VAL A 187 4.95 38.38 -10.71
N ALA A 188 4.26 39.13 -9.84
CA ALA A 188 4.10 38.75 -8.45
C ALA A 188 3.24 37.47 -8.34
N ALA A 189 3.64 36.55 -7.47
CA ALA A 189 2.90 35.32 -7.25
C ALA A 189 1.57 35.59 -6.54
N ASP A 190 0.47 35.05 -7.08
CA ASP A 190 -0.84 35.04 -6.43
C ASP A 190 -1.05 33.75 -5.65
N TRP A 191 -1.10 33.87 -4.31
CA TRP A 191 -1.33 32.76 -3.38
C TRP A 191 -2.81 32.54 -3.06
N SER A 192 -3.68 33.49 -3.44
CA SER A 192 -5.09 33.51 -3.04
C SER A 192 -5.83 32.22 -3.41
N PRO A 193 -5.66 31.63 -4.61
CA PRO A 193 -6.31 30.37 -4.96
C PRO A 193 -5.96 29.21 -4.01
N LEU A 194 -4.72 29.17 -3.52
CA LEU A 194 -4.22 28.10 -2.65
C LEU A 194 -4.71 28.27 -1.22
N PHE A 195 -4.76 29.51 -0.70
CA PHE A 195 -5.37 29.81 0.60
C PHE A 195 -6.87 29.52 0.61
N VAL A 196 -7.58 29.88 -0.46
CA VAL A 196 -9.01 29.55 -0.63
C VAL A 196 -9.20 28.04 -0.67
N ALA A 197 -8.37 27.31 -1.41
CA ALA A 197 -8.42 25.86 -1.49
C ALA A 197 -8.12 25.17 -0.15
N ALA A 198 -7.24 25.74 0.67
CA ALA A 198 -6.93 25.27 2.02
C ALA A 198 -7.98 25.69 3.08
N GLU A 199 -8.93 26.55 2.70
CA GLU A 199 -9.86 27.23 3.60
C GLU A 199 -9.13 27.90 4.78
N LEU A 200 -8.03 28.60 4.48
CA LEU A 200 -7.27 29.37 5.43
C LEU A 200 -7.49 30.86 5.18
N ASP A 201 -7.75 31.59 6.25
CA ASP A 201 -7.83 33.05 6.23
C ASP A 201 -6.42 33.63 6.43
N PRO A 202 -5.81 34.24 5.39
CA PRO A 202 -4.45 34.76 5.48
C PRO A 202 -4.31 35.86 6.54
N SER A 203 -5.40 36.56 6.88
CA SER A 203 -5.37 37.65 7.88
C SER A 203 -5.14 37.13 9.32
N LYS A 204 -5.37 35.84 9.56
CA LYS A 204 -5.11 35.17 10.85
C LYS A 204 -3.72 34.57 10.96
N LEU A 205 -2.92 34.69 9.90
CA LEU A 205 -1.57 34.17 9.85
C LEU A 205 -0.56 35.31 9.97
N GLN A 206 0.60 35.00 10.54
CA GLN A 206 1.71 35.94 10.67
C GLN A 206 2.79 35.57 9.67
N THR A 207 3.33 36.55 8.95
CA THR A 207 4.45 36.32 8.02
C THR A 207 5.66 35.76 8.77
N ALA A 208 6.30 34.74 8.19
CA ALA A 208 7.48 34.07 8.72
C ALA A 208 8.56 33.94 7.65
N GLN A 209 9.79 33.65 8.06
CA GLN A 209 10.89 33.38 7.13
C GLN A 209 10.76 31.95 6.57
N PRO A 210 10.84 31.73 5.24
CA PRO A 210 10.71 30.40 4.64
C PRO A 210 11.80 29.41 5.08
N GLU A 211 11.40 28.21 5.51
CA GLU A 211 12.26 27.15 6.04
C GLU A 211 12.23 25.90 5.15
N TRP A 212 11.07 25.55 4.60
CA TRP A 212 10.89 24.37 3.76
C TRP A 212 11.11 24.70 2.28
N THR A 213 11.72 23.76 1.55
CA THR A 213 12.11 23.95 0.15
C THR A 213 11.20 23.18 -0.79
N SER A 214 10.88 23.76 -1.94
CA SER A 214 10.25 23.05 -3.06
C SER A 214 11.21 22.03 -3.68
N LEU A 215 10.67 20.98 -4.32
CA LEU A 215 11.47 20.13 -5.21
C LEU A 215 11.79 20.82 -6.54
N GLY A 216 10.90 21.69 -7.02
CA GLY A 216 11.11 22.48 -8.24
C GLY A 216 11.89 23.78 -7.97
N MET A 217 12.49 24.33 -9.02
CA MET A 217 13.11 25.66 -8.98
C MET A 217 12.08 26.71 -8.52
N SER A 218 12.50 27.66 -7.67
CA SER A 218 11.68 28.80 -7.26
C SER A 218 12.53 30.09 -7.19
N ASP A 219 11.93 31.22 -7.56
CA ASP A 219 12.51 32.56 -7.47
C ASP A 219 11.86 33.40 -6.36
N THR A 220 10.69 32.96 -5.89
CA THR A 220 9.92 33.60 -4.82
C THR A 220 9.54 32.55 -3.78
N ARG A 221 9.77 32.85 -2.50
CA ARG A 221 9.38 32.02 -1.36
C ARG A 221 8.64 32.86 -0.32
N ALA A 222 7.61 32.30 0.29
CA ALA A 222 6.84 32.94 1.34
C ALA A 222 6.44 31.91 2.39
N ALA A 223 6.33 32.34 3.64
CA ALA A 223 5.89 31.48 4.72
C ALA A 223 5.07 32.26 5.74
N TRP A 224 4.20 31.53 6.44
CA TRP A 224 3.37 32.07 7.49
C TRP A 224 3.22 31.09 8.64
N THR A 225 2.96 31.59 9.83
CA THR A 225 2.65 30.80 11.02
C THR A 225 1.31 31.19 11.60
N GLY A 226 0.68 30.26 12.30
CA GLY A 226 -0.61 30.43 12.94
C GLY A 226 -1.05 29.16 13.64
N VAL A 227 -2.35 28.95 13.69
CA VAL A 227 -2.99 27.81 14.36
C VAL A 227 -3.95 27.14 13.40
N TRP A 228 -4.00 25.81 13.41
CA TRP A 228 -4.96 25.04 12.63
C TRP A 228 -6.40 25.43 13.01
N PRO A 229 -7.26 25.80 12.04
CA PRO A 229 -8.62 26.26 12.33
C PRO A 229 -9.41 25.28 13.20
N GLY A 230 -9.98 25.80 14.29
CA GLY A 230 -10.79 25.02 15.24
C GLY A 230 -9.98 24.20 16.25
N THR A 231 -8.66 24.38 16.32
CA THR A 231 -7.78 23.69 17.29
C THR A 231 -6.76 24.63 17.91
N ASN A 232 -5.91 24.09 18.79
CA ASN A 232 -4.73 24.78 19.34
C ASN A 232 -3.42 24.27 18.75
N ARG A 233 -3.47 23.47 17.67
CA ARG A 233 -2.27 22.89 17.05
C ARG A 233 -1.59 23.93 16.16
N THR A 234 -0.28 24.04 16.29
CA THR A 234 0.54 24.96 15.50
C THR A 234 0.43 24.64 14.01
N LEU A 235 0.33 25.69 13.20
CA LEU A 235 0.27 25.61 11.74
C LEU A 235 1.36 26.49 11.16
N ARG A 236 2.14 25.92 10.26
CA ARG A 236 3.02 26.64 9.36
C ARG A 236 2.57 26.44 7.92
N VAL A 237 2.51 27.53 7.17
CA VAL A 237 2.24 27.52 5.73
C VAL A 237 3.53 27.88 5.02
N GLU A 238 3.92 27.07 4.04
CA GLU A 238 5.09 27.31 3.20
C GLU A 238 4.64 27.41 1.75
N ALA A 239 5.17 28.36 1.00
CA ALA A 239 4.83 28.56 -0.40
C ALA A 239 6.05 28.96 -1.22
N ALA A 240 6.09 28.53 -2.48
CA ALA A 240 7.10 28.97 -3.44
C ALA A 240 6.50 29.09 -4.85
N ALA A 241 7.08 30.01 -5.64
CA ALA A 241 6.68 30.28 -7.01
C ALA A 241 7.90 30.38 -7.93
N TRP A 242 7.64 30.16 -9.21
CA TRP A 242 8.60 30.37 -10.30
C TRP A 242 7.94 31.26 -11.35
N ARG A 243 8.55 32.41 -11.66
CA ARG A 243 8.01 33.39 -12.63
C ARG A 243 6.56 33.80 -12.34
N GLY A 244 6.24 33.98 -11.05
CA GLY A 244 4.89 34.34 -10.59
C GLY A 244 3.88 33.18 -10.55
N LYS A 245 4.23 31.97 -11.01
CA LYS A 245 3.36 30.79 -10.90
C LYS A 245 3.66 29.98 -9.64
N PRO A 246 2.68 29.65 -8.79
CA PRO A 246 2.90 28.79 -7.64
C PRO A 246 3.45 27.42 -8.05
N VAL A 247 4.52 26.97 -7.42
CA VAL A 247 5.13 25.64 -7.63
C VAL A 247 5.13 24.80 -6.36
N PHE A 248 4.84 25.41 -5.20
CA PHE A 248 4.84 24.74 -3.91
C PHE A 248 3.88 25.44 -2.95
N PHE A 249 3.09 24.65 -2.22
CA PHE A 249 2.29 25.11 -1.08
C PHE A 249 2.12 23.94 -0.13
N ALA A 250 2.41 24.10 1.16
CA ALA A 250 2.29 23.04 2.14
C ALA A 250 1.80 23.56 3.49
N LEU A 251 0.86 22.82 4.09
CA LEU A 251 0.48 22.97 5.47
C LEU A 251 1.32 22.02 6.32
N ILE A 252 2.03 22.57 7.29
CA ILE A 252 3.06 21.88 8.06
C ILE A 252 2.73 22.03 9.55
N GLY A 253 2.52 20.90 10.22
CA GLY A 253 2.45 20.79 11.67
C GLY A 253 3.75 20.25 12.26
N GLU A 254 3.80 20.17 13.59
CA GLU A 254 4.97 19.68 14.35
C GLU A 254 5.35 18.22 14.05
N TRP A 255 4.41 17.44 13.51
CA TRP A 255 4.65 16.05 13.14
C TRP A 255 5.34 15.89 11.78
N ASN A 256 5.28 16.90 10.91
CA ASN A 256 5.90 16.81 9.59
C ASN A 256 7.43 16.85 9.73
N LYS A 257 8.10 15.83 9.20
CA LYS A 257 9.56 15.69 9.22
C LYS A 257 10.16 16.10 7.88
N PRO A 258 11.39 16.62 7.81
CA PRO A 258 12.06 16.88 6.54
C PRO A 258 12.57 15.57 5.92
N TRP A 259 11.67 14.71 5.39
CA TRP A 259 11.98 13.34 4.95
C TRP A 259 13.03 13.26 3.81
N ARG A 260 13.23 14.36 3.07
CA ARG A 260 14.29 14.47 2.05
C ARG A 260 15.69 14.71 2.61
N MET A 261 15.81 15.04 3.90
CA MET A 261 17.09 15.24 4.58
C MET A 261 17.50 13.95 5.28
N ILE A 262 18.61 13.37 4.84
CA ILE A 262 19.24 12.24 5.54
C ILE A 262 19.91 12.80 6.79
N THR A 263 19.26 12.65 7.95
CA THR A 263 19.87 12.96 9.23
C THR A 263 20.75 11.79 9.70
N PRO A 264 21.93 12.06 10.31
CA PRO A 264 22.78 10.99 10.81
C PRO A 264 22.08 10.18 11.92
N LYS A 265 21.76 8.92 11.60
CA LYS A 265 21.30 7.80 12.45
C LYS A 265 20.99 8.11 13.90
N SER A 266 19.71 8.36 14.18
CA SER A 266 19.14 8.24 15.52
C SER A 266 19.31 6.80 16.04
N GLU A 267 19.29 6.61 17.36
CA GLU A 267 19.30 5.26 17.97
C GLU A 267 18.14 4.38 17.49
N GLU A 268 17.03 5.00 17.10
CA GLU A 268 15.87 4.34 16.49
C GLU A 268 16.19 3.72 15.12
N GLU A 269 16.92 4.43 14.25
CA GLU A 269 17.35 3.87 12.96
C GLU A 269 18.31 2.69 13.13
N LYS A 270 19.22 2.75 14.11
CA LYS A 270 20.12 1.63 14.41
C LYS A 270 19.33 0.39 14.86
N ARG A 271 18.35 0.58 15.75
CA ARG A 271 17.44 -0.49 16.21
C ARG A 271 16.63 -1.08 15.05
N ASN A 272 16.06 -0.23 14.20
CA ASN A 272 15.29 -0.65 13.03
C ASN A 272 16.17 -1.43 12.05
N ARG A 273 17.41 -0.97 11.81
CA ARG A 273 18.37 -1.68 10.97
C ARG A 273 18.74 -3.06 11.53
N ALA A 274 18.97 -3.16 12.83
CA ALA A 274 19.23 -4.46 13.48
C ALA A 274 18.03 -5.40 13.34
N GLY A 275 16.81 -4.90 13.58
CA GLY A 275 15.58 -5.65 13.36
C GLY A 275 15.40 -6.13 11.92
N ASN A 276 15.70 -5.27 10.93
CA ASN A 276 15.65 -5.62 9.51
C ASN A 276 16.67 -6.70 9.14
N ILE A 277 17.90 -6.59 9.66
CA ILE A 277 18.95 -7.61 9.44
C ILE A 277 18.52 -8.95 10.05
N ILE A 278 18.02 -8.94 11.29
CA ILE A 278 17.54 -10.16 11.96
C ILE A 278 16.39 -10.78 11.16
N SER A 279 15.41 -9.98 10.74
CA SER A 279 14.26 -10.44 9.95
C SER A 279 14.71 -11.04 8.61
N LEU A 280 15.67 -10.43 7.93
CA LEU A 280 16.26 -10.96 6.70
C LEU A 280 17.00 -12.28 6.93
N LEU A 281 17.79 -12.37 8.00
CA LEU A 281 18.49 -13.61 8.36
C LEU A 281 17.51 -14.73 8.70
N VAL A 282 16.43 -14.43 9.42
CA VAL A 282 15.34 -15.38 9.73
C VAL A 282 14.65 -15.83 8.46
N LEU A 283 14.31 -14.91 7.55
CA LEU A 283 13.71 -15.24 6.25
C LEU A 283 14.60 -16.18 5.44
N ILE A 284 15.90 -15.86 5.31
CA ILE A 284 16.88 -16.71 4.62
C ILE A 284 16.97 -18.08 5.28
N ALA A 285 17.04 -18.14 6.61
CA ALA A 285 17.09 -19.40 7.35
C ALA A 285 15.83 -20.26 7.12
N LEU A 286 14.64 -19.64 7.10
CA LEU A 286 13.38 -20.33 6.80
C LEU A 286 13.34 -20.86 5.37
N LEU A 287 13.80 -20.09 4.38
CA LEU A 287 13.87 -20.53 2.98
C LEU A 287 14.85 -21.70 2.81
N VAL A 288 16.04 -21.62 3.42
CA VAL A 288 17.04 -22.70 3.37
C VAL A 288 16.52 -23.95 4.08
N ALA A 289 15.96 -23.81 5.29
CA ALA A 289 15.39 -24.93 6.04
C ALA A 289 14.23 -25.57 5.27
N GLY A 290 13.32 -24.75 4.72
CA GLY A 290 12.22 -25.19 3.87
C GLY A 290 12.71 -25.97 2.66
N ALA A 291 13.70 -25.44 1.93
CA ALA A 291 14.28 -26.11 0.76
C ALA A 291 14.97 -27.44 1.11
N LEU A 292 15.71 -27.51 2.22
CA LEU A 292 16.35 -28.74 2.69
C LEU A 292 15.32 -29.80 3.10
N LEU A 293 14.27 -29.39 3.83
CA LEU A 293 13.17 -30.28 4.22
C LEU A 293 12.36 -30.75 3.01
N ALA A 294 12.01 -29.86 2.09
CA ALA A 294 11.34 -30.20 0.83
C ALA A 294 12.17 -31.18 0.01
N ARG A 295 13.48 -30.94 -0.14
CA ARG A 295 14.41 -31.87 -0.82
C ARG A 295 14.47 -33.22 -0.13
N ARG A 296 14.54 -33.25 1.20
CA ARG A 296 14.53 -34.50 1.99
C ARG A 296 13.22 -35.27 1.77
N ASN A 297 12.08 -34.60 1.89
CA ASN A 297 10.75 -35.19 1.70
C ASN A 297 10.56 -35.71 0.27
N TYR A 298 11.04 -34.95 -0.72
CA TYR A 298 11.01 -35.34 -2.13
C TYR A 298 11.85 -36.60 -2.39
N ARG A 299 13.09 -36.66 -1.86
CA ARG A 299 13.99 -37.81 -2.01
C ARG A 299 13.46 -39.08 -1.34
N HIS A 300 12.76 -38.96 -0.22
CA HIS A 300 12.15 -40.08 0.46
C HIS A 300 10.78 -40.48 -0.11
N GLY A 301 10.31 -39.87 -1.21
CA GLY A 301 8.99 -40.16 -1.79
C GLY A 301 7.82 -39.78 -0.89
N ARG A 302 8.07 -38.89 0.10
CA ARG A 302 7.11 -38.54 1.16
C ARG A 302 6.34 -37.25 0.89
N GLY A 303 6.63 -36.49 -0.17
CA GLY A 303 5.94 -35.22 -0.46
C GLY A 303 4.82 -35.38 -1.47
N ASP A 304 3.69 -34.70 -1.25
CA ASP A 304 2.61 -34.55 -2.23
C ASP A 304 2.95 -33.52 -3.31
N ARG A 305 3.45 -34.00 -4.46
CA ARG A 305 3.85 -33.15 -5.58
C ARG A 305 2.66 -32.52 -6.30
N GLU A 306 1.56 -33.26 -6.43
CA GLU A 306 0.38 -32.77 -7.14
C GLU A 306 -0.32 -31.67 -6.33
N GLY A 307 -0.44 -31.87 -5.02
CA GLY A 307 -0.94 -30.84 -4.10
C GLY A 307 -0.07 -29.58 -4.12
N ALA A 308 1.25 -29.74 -4.12
CA ALA A 308 2.19 -28.64 -4.17
C ALA A 308 2.06 -27.81 -5.46
N VAL A 309 1.95 -28.48 -6.63
CA VAL A 309 1.79 -27.80 -7.93
C VAL A 309 0.46 -27.06 -8.01
N ARG A 310 -0.64 -27.67 -7.54
CA ARG A 310 -1.96 -27.01 -7.57
C ARG A 310 -2.01 -25.78 -6.67
N LEU A 311 -1.40 -25.84 -5.48
CA LEU A 311 -1.28 -24.66 -4.61
C LEU A 311 -0.45 -23.56 -5.27
N ALA A 312 0.70 -23.91 -5.86
CA ALA A 312 1.56 -22.96 -6.55
C ALA A 312 0.85 -22.28 -7.73
N LEU A 313 0.09 -23.05 -8.53
CA LEU A 313 -0.72 -22.52 -9.63
C LEU A 313 -1.84 -21.59 -9.13
N LEU A 314 -2.51 -21.94 -8.03
CA LEU A 314 -3.53 -21.09 -7.41
C LEU A 314 -2.92 -19.76 -6.95
N MET A 315 -1.80 -19.81 -6.21
CA MET A 315 -1.09 -18.63 -5.76
C MET A 315 -0.67 -17.76 -6.94
N PHE A 316 0.00 -18.33 -7.95
CA PHE A 316 0.38 -17.60 -9.16
C PHE A 316 -0.81 -16.92 -9.84
N THR A 317 -1.94 -17.63 -9.95
CA THR A 317 -3.14 -17.09 -10.58
C THR A 317 -3.72 -15.93 -9.78
N LEU A 318 -3.77 -16.05 -8.45
CA LEU A 318 -4.22 -14.96 -7.58
C LEU A 318 -3.32 -13.74 -7.68
N GLU A 319 -2.00 -13.92 -7.71
CA GLU A 319 -1.05 -12.84 -7.93
C GLU A 319 -1.26 -12.14 -9.29
N MET A 320 -1.51 -12.91 -10.35
CA MET A 320 -1.80 -12.34 -11.67
C MET A 320 -3.12 -11.57 -11.68
N VAL A 321 -4.14 -12.04 -10.97
CA VAL A 321 -5.41 -11.32 -10.81
C VAL A 321 -5.20 -10.03 -10.02
N LEU A 322 -4.45 -10.06 -8.92
CA LEU A 322 -4.12 -8.87 -8.13
C LEU A 322 -3.36 -7.83 -8.96
N PHE A 323 -2.37 -8.28 -9.73
CA PHE A 323 -1.65 -7.44 -10.68
C PHE A 323 -2.61 -6.77 -11.68
N LEU A 324 -3.50 -7.54 -12.31
CA LEU A 324 -4.47 -7.02 -13.29
C LEU A 324 -5.48 -6.05 -12.66
N CYS A 325 -5.84 -6.23 -11.38
CA CYS A 325 -6.79 -5.35 -10.70
C CYS A 325 -6.16 -4.06 -10.17
N ARG A 326 -4.87 -4.08 -9.78
CA ARG A 326 -4.22 -2.97 -9.08
C ARG A 326 -3.28 -2.14 -9.96
N SER A 327 -2.83 -2.69 -11.07
CA SER A 327 -1.84 -2.01 -11.91
C SER A 327 -2.46 -0.86 -12.68
N HIS A 328 -1.66 0.21 -12.80
CA HIS A 328 -1.95 1.33 -13.67
C HIS A 328 -1.46 1.00 -15.09
N PHE A 329 -2.40 0.67 -15.98
CA PHE A 329 -2.10 0.26 -17.34
C PHE A 329 -1.98 1.46 -18.27
N VAL A 330 -0.80 1.63 -18.89
CA VAL A 330 -0.53 2.68 -19.88
C VAL A 330 -0.19 2.07 -21.25
N PRO A 331 -0.54 2.73 -22.36
CA PRO A 331 -0.19 2.26 -23.70
C PRO A 331 1.30 2.54 -24.00
N GLY A 332 2.19 1.63 -23.59
CA GLY A 332 3.63 1.76 -23.80
C GLY A 332 4.42 0.46 -23.67
N PHE A 333 5.66 0.45 -24.20
CA PHE A 333 6.55 -0.72 -24.11
C PHE A 333 6.95 -1.03 -22.65
N GLU A 334 6.89 -0.05 -21.76
CA GLU A 334 7.16 -0.20 -20.33
C GLU A 334 6.24 -1.24 -19.68
N MET A 335 4.99 -1.37 -20.15
CA MET A 335 4.07 -2.40 -19.68
C MET A 335 4.57 -3.82 -19.92
N PHE A 336 5.38 -4.05 -20.94
CA PHE A 336 6.04 -5.35 -21.12
C PHE A 336 6.97 -5.66 -19.96
N GLY A 337 7.80 -4.68 -19.55
CA GLY A 337 8.69 -4.81 -18.40
C GLY A 337 7.93 -5.06 -17.09
N THR A 338 6.89 -4.25 -16.84
CA THR A 338 6.02 -4.40 -15.68
C THR A 338 5.34 -5.77 -15.63
N THR A 339 4.86 -6.27 -16.78
CA THR A 339 4.24 -7.61 -16.88
C THR A 339 5.27 -8.72 -16.65
N MET A 340 6.49 -8.59 -17.18
CA MET A 340 7.56 -9.56 -16.91
C MET A 340 7.94 -9.59 -15.43
N LEU A 341 8.00 -8.43 -14.78
CA LEU A 341 8.22 -8.34 -13.33
C LEU A 341 7.10 -9.00 -12.54
N ALA A 342 5.83 -8.80 -12.93
CA ALA A 342 4.69 -9.42 -12.28
C ALA A 342 4.73 -10.96 -12.42
N ILE A 343 5.05 -11.47 -13.61
CA ILE A 343 5.23 -12.91 -13.83
C ILE A 343 6.37 -13.44 -12.97
N ALA A 344 7.50 -12.72 -12.90
CA ALA A 344 8.66 -13.13 -12.11
C ALA A 344 8.35 -13.16 -10.60
N SER A 345 7.70 -12.13 -10.05
CA SER A 345 7.31 -12.09 -8.63
C SER A 345 6.24 -13.15 -8.31
N GLY A 346 5.23 -13.31 -9.16
CA GLY A 346 4.22 -14.35 -9.01
C GLY A 346 4.83 -15.76 -9.03
N LEU A 347 5.76 -16.03 -9.96
CA LEU A 347 6.47 -17.31 -10.01
C LEU A 347 7.35 -17.53 -8.78
N LEU A 348 8.03 -16.48 -8.30
CA LEU A 348 8.83 -16.55 -7.07
C LEU A 348 7.97 -16.94 -5.87
N LEU A 349 6.84 -16.26 -5.65
CA LEU A 349 5.92 -16.56 -4.56
C LEU A 349 5.30 -17.95 -4.69
N ALA A 350 4.92 -18.35 -5.90
CA ALA A 350 4.42 -19.70 -6.18
C ALA A 350 5.48 -20.77 -5.87
N CYS A 351 6.75 -20.53 -6.22
CA CYS A 351 7.87 -21.42 -5.89
C CYS A 351 8.12 -21.51 -4.38
N VAL A 352 8.08 -20.37 -3.68
CA VAL A 352 8.23 -20.33 -2.22
C VAL A 352 7.09 -21.10 -1.55
N GLY A 353 5.85 -20.89 -1.97
CA GLY A 353 4.69 -21.65 -1.50
C GLY A 353 4.82 -23.14 -1.76
N TRP A 354 5.28 -23.53 -2.96
CA TRP A 354 5.56 -24.92 -3.32
C TRP A 354 6.59 -25.56 -2.38
N VAL A 355 7.70 -24.86 -2.09
CA VAL A 355 8.77 -25.35 -1.20
C VAL A 355 8.24 -25.55 0.23
N PHE A 356 7.54 -24.57 0.78
CA PHE A 356 7.00 -24.68 2.14
C PHE A 356 5.92 -25.76 2.24
N TYR A 357 5.07 -25.89 1.22
CA TYR A 357 4.11 -26.99 1.15
C TYR A 357 4.81 -28.34 1.20
N MET A 358 5.80 -28.57 0.32
CA MET A 358 6.58 -29.82 0.27
C MET A 358 7.37 -30.10 1.56
N ALA A 359 7.74 -29.06 2.30
CA ALA A 359 8.43 -29.19 3.58
C ALA A 359 7.48 -29.61 4.71
N ILE A 360 6.29 -29.01 4.79
CA ILE A 360 5.39 -29.09 5.95
C ILE A 360 4.35 -30.21 5.79
N GLU A 361 3.84 -30.43 4.57
CA GLU A 361 2.75 -31.38 4.29
C GLU A 361 2.99 -32.79 4.88
N PRO A 362 4.19 -33.40 4.78
CA PRO A 362 4.41 -34.74 5.32
C PRO A 362 4.35 -34.80 6.85
N TRP A 363 4.73 -33.71 7.52
CA TRP A 363 4.65 -33.61 8.98
C TRP A 363 3.19 -33.49 9.43
N ILE A 364 2.40 -32.67 8.73
CA ILE A 364 0.95 -32.56 8.98
C ILE A 364 0.30 -33.93 8.75
N ARG A 365 0.69 -34.66 7.70
CA ARG A 365 0.09 -35.97 7.39
C ARG A 365 0.37 -36.97 8.48
N ARG A 366 1.57 -36.92 9.06
CA ARG A 366 1.98 -37.84 10.13
C ARG A 366 1.27 -37.56 11.45
N ARG A 367 1.12 -36.29 11.84
CA ARG A 367 0.60 -35.92 13.17
C ARG A 367 -0.90 -35.62 13.18
N TRP A 368 -1.43 -35.12 12.06
CA TRP A 368 -2.81 -34.65 11.90
C TRP A 368 -3.44 -35.26 10.63
N PRO A 369 -3.47 -36.61 10.49
CA PRO A 369 -3.90 -37.27 9.24
C PRO A 369 -5.33 -36.90 8.80
N GLN A 370 -6.22 -36.59 9.75
CA GLN A 370 -7.60 -36.18 9.48
C GLN A 370 -7.71 -34.81 8.76
N ALA A 371 -6.78 -33.89 9.01
CA ALA A 371 -6.76 -32.57 8.37
C ALA A 371 -6.35 -32.65 6.89
N ILE A 372 -5.45 -33.59 6.56
CA ILE A 372 -4.91 -33.72 5.20
C ILE A 372 -5.86 -34.42 4.23
N ILE A 373 -6.64 -35.41 4.67
CA ILE A 373 -7.59 -36.11 3.77
C ILE A 373 -8.64 -35.12 3.21
N THR A 374 -9.07 -34.17 4.04
CA THR A 374 -10.01 -33.12 3.63
C THR A 374 -9.37 -32.12 2.65
N TRP A 375 -8.09 -31.79 2.85
CA TRP A 375 -7.32 -30.86 2.01
C TRP A 375 -6.93 -31.46 0.65
N THR A 376 -6.45 -32.70 0.61
CA THR A 376 -6.05 -33.38 -0.64
C THR A 376 -7.25 -33.61 -1.56
N ARG A 377 -8.44 -33.94 -1.00
CA ARG A 377 -9.67 -34.12 -1.79
C ARG A 377 -10.16 -32.81 -2.41
N LEU A 378 -10.15 -31.70 -1.66
CA LEU A 378 -10.51 -30.36 -2.15
C LEU A 378 -9.62 -29.94 -3.33
N ILE A 379 -8.31 -30.12 -3.19
CA ILE A 379 -7.32 -29.77 -4.21
C ILE A 379 -7.40 -30.69 -5.43
N SER A 380 -7.78 -31.97 -5.25
CA SER A 380 -7.90 -32.94 -6.35
C SER A 380 -9.13 -32.82 -7.24
N GLY A 381 -10.02 -31.85 -6.98
CA GLY A 381 -11.21 -31.63 -7.81
C GLY A 381 -12.29 -32.71 -7.66
N GLN A 382 -12.14 -33.63 -6.69
CA GLN A 382 -13.14 -34.64 -6.34
C GLN A 382 -14.27 -34.03 -5.48
N VAL A 383 -14.84 -32.91 -5.93
CA VAL A 383 -15.89 -32.18 -5.20
C VAL A 383 -17.21 -32.97 -5.21
N ARG A 384 -17.40 -33.89 -6.17
CA ARG A 384 -18.62 -34.70 -6.30
C ARG A 384 -18.63 -36.00 -5.49
N ASP A 385 -17.47 -36.58 -5.17
CA ASP A 385 -17.36 -37.75 -4.26
C ASP A 385 -17.24 -37.33 -2.79
N ALA A 386 -17.40 -36.04 -2.50
CA ALA A 386 -17.51 -35.52 -1.14
C ALA A 386 -18.96 -35.59 -0.61
N LEU A 387 -19.89 -36.28 -1.27
CA LEU A 387 -21.32 -36.31 -0.92
C LEU A 387 -21.92 -37.72 -0.78
N SER A 388 -21.13 -38.78 -0.88
CA SER A 388 -21.54 -40.16 -0.56
C SER A 388 -20.95 -40.61 0.78
#